data_AF-A0A401U1H2-F1
#
_entry.id   AF-A0A401U1H2-F1
#
_cell.length_a   1.000
_cell.length_b   1.000
_cell.length_c   1.000
_cell.angle_alpha   90.00
_cell.angle_beta   90.00
_cell.angle_gamma   90.00
#
_symmetry.space_group_name_H-M   'P 1'
#
loop_
_entity.id
_entity.type
_entity.pdbx_description
1 polymer ?
#
loop_
_entity_poly.entity_id
_entity_poly.type
_entity_poly.pdbx_seq_one_letter_code
_entity_poly.pdbx_strand_id
1 'polypeptide(L)'
;MGIDKPDVRFVAHLDLPKSIEAYYQETGRAGRDGKPSAAWMAYGLSDIVQQRRMIDESTGSDAFKRVSIGKLDALVALAETVHCRRQRLLGYFGETRTEQSCGNCDNCLTPPRVRDGKVLAQKLLSCVYRTGQRFGAMHL
;
A
#
# COMPACT_ATOMS: atom_id res chain seq x y z
N MET A 1 17.30 11.43 -9.40
CA MET A 1 18.29 10.44 -8.90
C MET A 1 19.62 11.18 -8.76
N GLY A 2 20.42 11.01 -7.69
CA GLY A 2 21.66 11.80 -7.51
C GLY A 2 22.17 12.08 -6.09
N ILE A 3 21.61 11.44 -5.05
CA ILE A 3 22.17 11.50 -3.68
C ILE A 3 22.58 10.08 -3.33
N ASP A 4 23.88 9.87 -3.13
CA ASP A 4 24.47 8.61 -2.69
C ASP A 4 25.12 8.78 -1.31
N LYS A 5 24.26 8.93 -0.29
CA LYS A 5 24.68 8.97 1.10
C LYS A 5 24.46 7.57 1.70
N PRO A 6 25.51 6.80 2.01
CA PRO A 6 25.36 5.40 2.41
C PRO A 6 24.75 5.22 3.81
N ASP A 7 24.92 6.22 4.68
CA ASP A 7 24.61 6.19 6.11
C ASP A 7 23.28 6.88 6.48
N VAL A 8 22.32 6.94 5.55
CA VAL A 8 20.96 7.46 5.86
C VAL A 8 20.25 6.51 6.82
N ARG A 9 19.88 7.01 8.01
CA ARG A 9 19.25 6.20 9.08
C ARG A 9 17.75 6.10 9.02
N PHE A 10 17.09 7.09 8.43
CA PHE A 10 15.67 7.02 8.23
C PHE A 10 15.24 7.76 6.97
N VAL A 11 14.13 7.31 6.41
CA VAL A 11 13.35 8.01 5.39
C VAL A 11 11.96 8.18 5.97
N ALA A 12 11.47 9.42 5.97
CA ALA A 12 10.15 9.78 6.48
C ALA A 12 9.26 10.29 5.36
N HIS A 13 8.15 9.60 5.14
CA HIS A 13 7.05 10.05 4.29
C HIS A 13 5.99 10.70 5.15
N LEU A 14 5.77 12.00 4.96
CA LEU A 14 4.69 12.74 5.61
C LEU A 14 3.40 12.76 4.80
N ASP A 15 3.50 12.38 3.53
CA ASP A 15 2.40 12.24 2.59
C ASP A 15 2.50 10.89 1.89
N LEU A 16 1.36 10.36 1.45
CA LEU A 16 1.34 9.13 0.68
C LEU A 16 2.07 9.32 -0.67
N PRO A 17 3.04 8.46 -1.03
CA PRO A 17 3.66 8.47 -2.35
C PRO A 17 2.64 8.26 -3.47
N LYS A 18 3.03 8.60 -4.70
CA LYS A 18 2.15 8.41 -5.87
C LYS A 18 2.00 6.94 -6.28
N SER A 19 2.96 6.10 -5.87
CA SER A 19 2.95 4.68 -6.18
C SER A 19 3.88 3.89 -5.26
N ILE A 20 3.72 2.57 -5.26
CA ILE A 20 4.58 1.67 -4.51
C ILE A 20 6.02 1.61 -5.06
N GLU A 21 6.23 1.86 -6.37
CA GLU A 21 7.57 1.96 -6.95
C GLU A 21 8.31 3.21 -6.45
N ALA A 22 7.60 4.33 -6.31
CA ALA A 22 8.15 5.54 -5.71
C ALA A 22 8.52 5.29 -4.24
N TYR A 23 7.61 4.70 -3.47
CA TYR A 23 7.86 4.31 -2.08
C TYR A 23 9.08 3.40 -1.96
N TYR A 24 9.20 2.36 -2.79
CA TYR A 24 10.34 1.44 -2.78
C TYR A 24 11.66 2.15 -3.10
N GLN A 25 11.67 2.99 -4.14
CA GLN A 25 12.86 3.73 -4.53
C GLN A 25 13.31 4.72 -3.44
N GLU A 26 12.36 5.43 -2.84
CA GLU A 26 12.62 6.47 -1.84
C GLU A 26 13.09 5.87 -0.52
N THR A 27 12.40 4.86 -0.01
CA THR A 27 12.78 4.15 1.22
C THR A 27 14.09 3.38 1.06
N GLY A 28 14.39 2.86 -0.13
CA GLY A 28 15.66 2.21 -0.48
C GLY A 28 16.90 3.13 -0.47
N ARG A 29 16.73 4.42 -0.13
CA ARG A 29 17.85 5.33 0.15
C ARG A 29 18.41 5.15 1.55
N ALA A 30 17.65 4.58 2.48
CA ALA A 30 18.10 4.29 3.84
C ALA A 30 19.00 3.05 3.88
N GLY A 31 19.98 3.03 4.78
CA GLY A 31 20.69 1.80 5.16
C GLY A 31 21.53 1.15 4.07
N ARG A 32 22.06 1.91 3.10
CA ARG A 32 22.95 1.35 2.05
C ARG A 32 24.27 0.84 2.60
N ASP A 33 24.67 1.29 3.78
CA ASP A 33 25.79 0.76 4.58
C ASP A 33 25.44 -0.56 5.31
N GLY A 34 24.24 -1.11 5.13
CA GLY A 34 23.77 -2.34 5.75
C GLY A 34 23.40 -2.22 7.23
N LYS A 35 23.53 -1.03 7.83
CA LYS A 35 23.21 -0.82 9.25
C LYS A 35 21.70 -0.60 9.46
N PRO A 36 21.19 -0.91 10.67
CA PRO A 36 19.79 -0.68 11.01
C PRO A 36 19.32 0.72 10.62
N SER A 37 18.23 0.77 9.86
CA SER A 37 17.62 1.99 9.34
C SER A 37 16.11 1.81 9.23
N ALA A 38 15.35 2.90 9.26
CA ALA A 38 13.89 2.87 9.31
C ALA A 38 13.25 3.59 8.11
N ALA A 39 12.20 3.00 7.56
CA ALA A 39 11.24 3.70 6.72
C ALA A 39 10.00 3.99 7.56
N TRP A 40 9.65 5.26 7.70
CA TRP A 40 8.48 5.71 8.45
C TRP A 40 7.53 6.45 7.52
N MET A 41 6.24 6.13 7.57
CA MET A 41 5.23 6.77 6.74
C MET A 41 4.01 7.10 7.59
N ALA A 42 3.61 8.36 7.58
CA ALA A 42 2.28 8.79 7.98
C ALA A 42 1.46 9.11 6.74
N TYR A 43 0.17 8.83 6.81
CA TYR A 43 -0.79 9.22 5.77
C TYR A 43 -2.17 9.41 6.40
N GLY A 44 -3.00 10.20 5.74
CA GLY A 44 -4.42 10.36 6.03
C GLY A 44 -5.31 9.88 4.88
N LEU A 45 -6.59 9.67 5.18
CA LEU A 45 -7.61 9.39 4.14
C LEU A 45 -7.71 10.54 3.12
N SER A 46 -7.45 11.77 3.56
CA SER A 46 -7.37 12.96 2.70
C SER A 46 -6.36 12.78 1.57
N ASP A 47 -5.24 12.12 1.82
CA ASP A 47 -4.15 11.98 0.87
C ASP A 47 -4.58 11.04 -0.27
N ILE A 48 -5.29 9.96 0.09
CA ILE A 48 -5.86 9.01 -0.87
C ILE A 48 -6.87 9.72 -1.77
N VAL A 49 -7.80 10.49 -1.17
CA VAL A 49 -8.82 11.25 -1.92
C VAL A 49 -8.16 12.26 -2.84
N GLN A 50 -7.14 12.97 -2.36
CA GLN A 50 -6.42 13.97 -3.13
C GLN A 50 -5.66 13.34 -4.31
N GLN A 51 -4.93 12.24 -4.09
CA GLN A 51 -4.24 11.52 -5.17
C GLN A 51 -5.23 10.99 -6.21
N ARG A 52 -6.36 10.44 -5.77
CA ARG A 52 -7.40 9.95 -6.68
C ARG A 52 -7.96 11.08 -7.56
N ARG A 53 -8.28 12.22 -6.94
CA ARG A 53 -8.74 13.42 -7.65
C ARG A 53 -7.71 13.89 -8.67
N MET A 54 -6.43 13.96 -8.30
CA MET A 54 -5.36 14.35 -9.21
C MET A 54 -5.24 13.41 -10.42
N ILE A 55 -5.44 12.10 -10.24
CA ILE A 55 -5.44 11.13 -11.34
C ILE A 55 -6.64 11.37 -12.25
N ASP A 56 -7.83 11.56 -11.69
CA ASP A 56 -9.07 11.75 -12.44
C ASP A 56 -9.05 13.07 -13.25
N GLU A 57 -8.52 14.15 -12.68
CA GLU A 57 -8.36 15.46 -13.32
C GLU A 57 -7.16 15.53 -14.31
N SER A 58 -6.30 14.50 -14.35
CA SER A 58 -5.13 14.50 -15.24
C SER A 58 -5.53 14.47 -16.72
N THR A 59 -4.66 15.01 -17.58
CA THR A 59 -4.80 15.00 -19.05
C THR A 59 -4.39 13.67 -19.70
N GLY A 60 -4.05 12.65 -18.89
CA GLY A 60 -3.65 11.34 -19.38
C GLY A 60 -4.82 10.57 -20.03
N SER A 61 -4.48 9.59 -20.86
CA SER A 61 -5.48 8.70 -21.46
C SER A 61 -6.21 7.86 -20.40
N ASP A 62 -7.40 7.36 -20.73
CA ASP A 62 -8.15 6.47 -19.82
C ASP A 62 -7.37 5.22 -19.42
N ALA A 63 -6.50 4.72 -20.31
CA ALA A 63 -5.60 3.61 -20.00
C ALA A 63 -4.57 4.02 -18.94
N PHE A 64 -3.97 5.21 -19.06
CA PHE A 64 -3.04 5.76 -18.07
C PHE A 64 -3.72 5.98 -16.71
N LYS A 65 -4.94 6.53 -16.70
CA LYS A 65 -5.72 6.73 -15.46
C LYS A 65 -6.00 5.41 -14.77
N ARG A 66 -6.44 4.38 -15.51
CA ARG A 66 -6.67 3.02 -14.98
C ARG A 66 -5.42 2.43 -14.33
N VAL A 67 -4.26 2.53 -14.99
CA VAL A 67 -3.00 2.05 -14.43
C VAL A 67 -2.61 2.83 -13.17
N SER A 68 -2.76 4.15 -13.19
CA SER A 68 -2.43 5.01 -12.04
C SER A 68 -3.32 4.72 -10.83
N ILE A 69 -4.61 4.48 -11.05
CA ILE A 69 -5.54 4.02 -10.02
C ILE A 69 -5.08 2.68 -9.43
N GLY A 70 -4.74 1.70 -10.27
CA GLY A 70 -4.25 0.41 -9.78
C GLY A 70 -2.99 0.52 -8.93
N LYS A 71 -2.09 1.47 -9.25
CA LYS A 71 -0.89 1.76 -8.44
C LYS A 71 -1.22 2.40 -7.10
N LEU A 72 -2.15 3.35 -7.08
CA LEU A 72 -2.64 3.95 -5.84
C LEU A 72 -3.30 2.89 -4.95
N ASP A 73 -4.16 2.05 -5.53
CA ASP A 73 -4.83 0.97 -4.81
C ASP A 73 -3.82 -0.02 -4.21
N ALA A 74 -2.76 -0.36 -4.93
CA ALA A 74 -1.69 -1.22 -4.43
C ALA A 74 -0.92 -0.59 -3.25
N LEU A 75 -0.67 0.72 -3.29
CA LEU A 75 -0.01 1.43 -2.21
C LEU A 75 -0.91 1.56 -0.97
N VAL A 76 -2.19 1.88 -1.15
CA VAL A 76 -3.19 1.85 -0.06
C VAL A 76 -3.25 0.46 0.54
N ALA A 77 -3.21 -0.59 -0.29
CA ALA A 77 -3.19 -1.95 0.19
C ALA A 77 -1.93 -2.29 1.00
N LEU A 78 -0.76 -1.74 0.66
CA LEU A 78 0.45 -1.83 1.50
C LEU A 78 0.28 -1.10 2.83
N ALA A 79 -0.37 0.07 2.83
CA ALA A 79 -0.57 0.91 4.00
C ALA A 79 -1.60 0.33 4.99
N GLU A 80 -2.66 -0.29 4.48
CA GLU A 80 -3.80 -0.85 5.23
C GLU A 80 -3.70 -2.37 5.47
N THR A 81 -2.57 -2.99 5.08
CA THR A 81 -2.39 -4.43 5.32
C THR A 81 -2.33 -4.74 6.81
N VAL A 82 -2.95 -5.85 7.21
CA VAL A 82 -2.81 -6.43 8.56
C VAL A 82 -1.70 -7.50 8.62
N HIS A 83 -1.15 -7.89 7.47
CA HIS A 83 -0.07 -8.87 7.34
C HIS A 83 1.30 -8.19 7.26
N CYS A 84 2.38 -8.98 7.15
CA CYS A 84 3.75 -8.46 7.01
C CYS A 84 3.86 -7.46 5.84
N ARG A 85 4.28 -6.21 6.12
CA ARG A 85 4.46 -5.18 5.09
C ARG A 85 5.52 -5.56 4.06
N ARG A 86 6.62 -6.16 4.51
CA ARG A 86 7.71 -6.59 3.62
C ARG A 86 7.23 -7.66 2.63
N GLN A 87 6.45 -8.64 3.09
CA GLN A 87 5.91 -9.66 2.20
C GLN A 87 4.98 -9.05 1.14
N ARG A 88 4.13 -8.09 1.54
CA ARG A 88 3.24 -7.42 0.58
C ARG A 88 3.99 -6.54 -0.42
N LEU A 89 5.01 -5.82 0.04
CA LEU A 89 5.87 -4.99 -0.81
C LEU A 89 6.62 -5.84 -1.84
N LEU A 90 7.22 -6.94 -1.43
CA LEU A 90 7.95 -7.85 -2.32
C LEU A 90 7.01 -8.58 -3.30
N GLY A 91 5.84 -9.01 -2.81
CA GLY A 91 4.82 -9.64 -3.64
C GLY A 91 4.31 -8.74 -4.77
N TYR A 92 4.28 -7.42 -4.59
CA TYR A 92 3.98 -6.49 -5.67
C TYR A 92 4.99 -6.58 -6.82
N PHE A 93 6.27 -6.80 -6.52
CA PHE A 93 7.34 -6.97 -7.51
C PHE A 93 7.52 -8.42 -7.98
N GLY A 94 6.57 -9.31 -7.66
CA GLY A 94 6.61 -10.72 -8.05
C GLY A 94 7.57 -11.58 -7.22
N GLU A 95 8.17 -11.06 -6.15
CA GLU A 95 9.03 -11.82 -5.26
C GLU A 95 8.21 -12.51 -4.17
N THR A 96 8.33 -13.84 -4.09
CA THR A 96 7.65 -14.64 -3.09
C THR A 96 8.62 -15.06 -1.99
N ARG A 97 8.25 -14.82 -0.73
CA ARG A 97 8.97 -15.33 0.44
C ARG A 97 8.26 -16.55 0.99
N THR A 98 9.03 -17.55 1.40
CA THR A 98 8.54 -18.74 2.10
C THR A 98 8.09 -18.41 3.53
N GLU A 99 8.75 -17.44 4.16
CA GLU A 99 8.40 -16.93 5.49
C GLU A 99 7.21 -15.96 5.43
N GLN A 100 6.25 -16.17 6.34
CA GLN A 100 5.07 -15.31 6.48
C GLN A 100 5.35 -13.99 7.26
N SER A 101 6.50 -13.89 7.92
CA SER A 101 6.89 -12.74 8.74
C SER A 101 8.32 -12.33 8.44
N CYS A 102 8.57 -11.02 8.38
CA CYS A 102 9.94 -10.50 8.25
C CYS A 102 10.61 -10.18 9.59
N GLY A 103 9.87 -10.25 10.70
CA GLY A 103 10.37 -9.91 12.04
C GLY A 103 10.84 -8.46 12.23
N ASN A 104 10.64 -7.57 11.25
CA ASN A 104 11.25 -6.23 11.25
C ASN A 104 10.38 -5.16 10.55
N CYS A 105 9.07 -5.35 10.52
CA CYS A 105 8.12 -4.28 10.20
C CYS A 105 7.16 -4.10 11.36
N ASP A 106 6.53 -2.93 11.45
CA ASP A 106 5.52 -2.58 12.45
C ASP A 106 4.45 -3.67 12.63
N ASN A 107 3.88 -4.22 11.55
CA ASN A 107 2.87 -5.30 11.67
C ASN A 107 3.42 -6.61 12.25
N CYS A 108 4.72 -6.89 12.08
CA CYS A 108 5.37 -8.07 12.66
C CYS A 108 5.77 -7.84 14.12
N LEU A 109 6.17 -6.62 14.46
CA LEU A 109 6.65 -6.24 15.80
C LEU A 109 5.50 -5.92 16.75
N THR A 110 4.48 -5.23 16.24
CA THR A 110 3.28 -4.80 16.95
C THR A 110 2.06 -5.09 16.08
N PRO A 111 1.60 -6.35 16.06
CA PRO A 111 0.47 -6.74 15.22
C PRO A 111 -0.79 -5.90 15.48
N PRO A 112 -1.47 -5.41 14.44
CA PRO A 112 -2.69 -4.63 14.61
C PRO A 112 -3.81 -5.51 15.18
N ARG A 113 -4.73 -4.89 15.93
CA ARG A 113 -5.93 -5.58 16.41
C ARG A 113 -6.85 -5.88 15.24
N VAL A 114 -7.08 -7.15 14.97
CA VAL A 114 -8.00 -7.62 13.94
C VAL A 114 -9.23 -8.23 14.58
N ARG A 115 -10.37 -8.13 13.89
CA ARG A 115 -11.60 -8.85 14.23
C ARG A 115 -11.93 -9.81 13.10
N ASP A 116 -12.47 -10.98 13.45
CA ASP A 116 -12.95 -11.92 12.44
C ASP A 116 -14.15 -11.29 11.68
N GLY A 117 -13.91 -10.97 10.41
CA GLY A 117 -14.90 -10.40 9.50
C GLY A 117 -15.65 -11.44 8.68
N LYS A 118 -15.40 -12.75 8.85
CA LYS A 118 -15.89 -13.81 7.96
C LYS A 118 -17.39 -13.75 7.71
N VAL A 119 -18.20 -13.62 8.78
CA VAL A 119 -19.67 -13.56 8.65
C VAL A 119 -20.11 -12.27 7.93
N LEU A 120 -19.46 -11.14 8.22
CA LEU A 120 -19.75 -9.86 7.54
C LEU A 120 -19.40 -9.94 6.05
N ALA A 121 -18.24 -10.50 5.73
CA ALA A 121 -17.80 -10.72 4.35
C ALA A 121 -18.75 -11.66 3.60
N GLN A 122 -19.16 -12.77 4.22
CA GLN A 122 -20.15 -13.69 3.64
C GLN A 122 -21.48 -13.01 3.35
N LYS A 123 -21.99 -12.19 4.28
CA LYS A 123 -23.23 -11.43 4.09
C LYS A 123 -23.10 -10.44 2.92
N LEU A 124 -22.00 -9.69 2.87
CA LEU A 124 -21.73 -8.74 1.79
C LEU A 124 -21.63 -9.44 0.42
N LEU A 125 -20.83 -10.51 0.33
CA LEU A 125 -20.66 -11.29 -0.91
C LEU A 125 -21.98 -11.94 -1.34
N SER A 126 -22.79 -12.41 -0.39
CA SER A 126 -24.13 -12.95 -0.69
C SER A 126 -25.06 -11.86 -1.22
N CYS A 127 -25.02 -10.64 -0.66
CA CYS A 127 -25.78 -9.48 -1.16
C CYS A 127 -25.38 -9.14 -2.60
N VAL A 128 -24.08 -9.02 -2.89
CA VAL A 128 -23.54 -8.75 -4.24
C VAL A 128 -24.04 -9.81 -5.23
N TYR A 129 -23.94 -11.09 -4.87
CA TYR A 129 -24.38 -12.19 -5.73
C TYR A 129 -25.89 -12.19 -5.97
N ARG A 130 -26.70 -12.05 -4.91
CA ARG A 130 -28.17 -12.09 -5.00
C ARG A 130 -28.79 -10.89 -5.70
N THR A 131 -28.09 -9.77 -5.75
CA THR A 131 -28.50 -8.57 -6.52
C THR A 131 -28.05 -8.63 -7.98
N GLY A 132 -27.50 -9.76 -8.43
CA GLY A 132 -27.06 -9.97 -9.81
C GLY A 132 -25.79 -9.20 -10.18
N GLN A 133 -25.01 -8.74 -9.20
CA GLN A 133 -23.73 -8.03 -9.39
C GLN A 133 -23.86 -6.73 -10.22
N ARG A 134 -25.02 -6.05 -10.12
CA ARG A 134 -25.33 -4.85 -10.92
C ARG A 134 -25.11 -3.53 -10.17
N PHE A 135 -24.92 -3.58 -8.85
CA PHE A 135 -24.82 -2.40 -7.99
C PHE A 135 -23.39 -2.20 -7.48
N GLY A 136 -22.99 -0.94 -7.31
CA GLY A 136 -21.71 -0.56 -6.74
C GLY A 136 -21.71 -0.56 -5.21
N ALA A 137 -20.51 -0.44 -4.61
CA ALA A 137 -20.30 -0.57 -3.17
C ALA A 137 -21.08 0.42 -2.29
N MET A 138 -21.46 1.60 -2.80
CA MET A 138 -22.26 2.57 -2.04
C MET A 138 -23.76 2.21 -1.96
N HIS A 139 -24.24 1.36 -2.87
CA HIS A 139 -25.63 0.92 -2.91
C HIS A 139 -25.85 -0.41 -2.18
N LEU A 140 -24.84 -1.30 -2.26
CA LEU A 140 -24.81 -2.60 -1.57
C LEU A 140 -24.62 -2.45 -0.06
#